data_AF-A0A6B3CE97-F1
#
_entry.id   AF-A0A6B3CE97-F1
#
_cell.length_a   1.000
_cell.length_b   1.000
_cell.length_c   1.000
_cell.angle_alpha   90.00
_cell.angle_beta   90.00
_cell.angle_gamma   90.00
#
_symmetry.space_group_name_H-M   'P 1'
#
loop_
_entity.id
_entity.type
_entity.pdbx_description
1 polymer ?
#
loop_
_entity_poly.entity_id
_entity_poly.type
_entity_poly.pdbx_seq_one_letter_code
_entity_poly.pdbx_strand_id
1 'polypeptide(L)' 'MASVTSLTDSVQQQLASALTATRPEAAGADPLLRRSDRADYQANGILALAKKAKANPRELAAEVVARITTGDE' A
#
# COMPACT_ATOMS: atom_id res chain seq x y z
N MET A 1 -8.59 -6.83 29.21
CA MET A 1 -7.26 -6.82 28.56
C MET A 1 -7.41 -6.03 27.28
N ALA A 2 -6.54 -5.04 27.02
CA ALA A 2 -6.55 -4.34 25.74
C ALA A 2 -6.05 -5.30 24.64
N SER A 3 -6.80 -5.40 23.55
CA SER A 3 -6.41 -6.20 22.38
C SER A 3 -5.15 -5.61 21.75
N VAL A 4 -4.18 -6.45 21.40
CA VAL A 4 -3.00 -6.00 20.65
C VAL A 4 -3.42 -5.77 19.20
N THR A 5 -3.24 -4.54 18.70
CA THR A 5 -3.50 -4.22 17.29
C THR A 5 -2.49 -4.91 16.40
N SER A 6 -2.97 -5.61 15.38
CA SER A 6 -2.12 -6.25 14.38
C SER A 6 -1.46 -5.19 13.49
N LEU A 7 -0.14 -5.08 13.59
CA LEU A 7 0.64 -4.15 12.76
C LEU A 7 0.48 -4.47 11.26
N THR A 8 0.44 -5.75 10.91
CA THR A 8 0.22 -6.19 9.52
C THR A 8 -1.11 -5.69 8.98
N ASP A 9 -2.18 -5.81 9.78
CA ASP A 9 -3.52 -5.38 9.36
C ASP A 9 -3.59 -3.86 9.22
N SER A 10 -2.97 -3.11 10.14
CA SER A 10 -2.87 -1.65 10.04
C SER A 10 -2.12 -1.20 8.78
N VAL A 11 -0.97 -1.82 8.48
CA VAL A 11 -0.18 -1.50 7.28
C VAL A 11 -0.94 -1.87 6.01
N GLN A 12 -1.62 -3.02 5.99
CA GLN A 12 -2.42 -3.45 4.86
C GLN A 12 -3.59 -2.51 4.59
N GLN A 13 -4.33 -2.12 5.64
CA GLN A 13 -5.45 -1.19 5.53
C GLN A 13 -4.99 0.18 5.02
N GLN A 14 -3.85 0.67 5.52
CA GLN A 14 -3.33 1.97 5.11
C GLN A 14 -2.88 1.96 3.64
N LEU A 15 -2.21 0.90 3.19
CA LEU A 15 -1.84 0.73 1.78
C LEU A 15 -3.05 0.59 0.86
N ALA A 16 -4.06 -0.19 1.24
CA ALA A 16 -5.29 -0.34 0.47
C ALA A 16 -6.06 0.99 0.33
N SER A 17 -6.06 1.78 1.41
CA SER A 17 -6.67 3.12 1.41
C SER A 17 -5.90 4.07 0.50
N ALA A 18 -4.56 4.10 0.57
CA ALA A 18 -3.72 4.92 -0.28
C ALA A 18 -3.84 4.55 -1.77
N LEU A 19 -3.92 3.25 -2.08
CA LEU A 19 -4.16 2.76 -3.44
C LEU A 19 -5.49 3.29 -4.01
N THR A 20 -6.56 3.12 -3.25
CA THR A 20 -7.90 3.59 -3.63
C THR A 20 -7.94 5.11 -3.81
N ALA A 21 -7.25 5.86 -2.93
CA ALA A 21 -7.17 7.31 -3.01
C ALA A 21 -6.36 7.82 -4.22
N THR A 22 -5.38 7.04 -4.67
CA THR A 22 -4.53 7.36 -5.83
C THR A 22 -5.22 7.05 -7.15
N ARG A 23 -5.94 5.92 -7.19
CA ARG A 23 -6.61 5.37 -8.37
C ARG A 23 -7.92 4.73 -7.90
N PRO A 24 -9.09 5.37 -8.01
CA PRO A 24 -10.36 4.77 -7.64
C PRO A 24 -10.63 3.44 -8.34
N GLU A 25 -10.12 3.25 -9.55
CA GLU A 25 -10.16 1.99 -10.31
C GLU A 25 -9.30 0.86 -9.72
N ALA A 26 -8.41 1.19 -8.78
CA ALA A 26 -7.63 0.24 -8.00
C ALA A 26 -8.31 -0.12 -6.66
N ALA A 27 -9.55 0.30 -6.43
CA ALA A 27 -10.33 -0.13 -5.28
C ALA A 27 -10.39 -1.67 -5.21
N GLY A 28 -10.00 -2.23 -4.06
CA GLY A 28 -9.91 -3.68 -3.87
C GLY A 28 -8.66 -4.34 -4.48
N ALA A 29 -7.72 -3.58 -5.06
CA ALA A 29 -6.43 -4.11 -5.46
C ALA A 29 -5.63 -4.56 -4.23
N ASP A 30 -5.05 -5.76 -4.30
CA ASP A 30 -4.19 -6.27 -3.24
C ASP A 30 -2.82 -5.56 -3.29
N PRO A 31 -2.38 -4.90 -2.20
CA PRO A 31 -1.03 -4.32 -2.12
C PRO A 31 0.09 -5.38 -2.17
N LEU A 32 -0.23 -6.66 -2.06
CA LEU A 32 0.70 -7.80 -1.94
C LEU A 32 1.73 -7.53 -0.84
N LEU A 33 1.21 -7.24 0.36
CA LEU A 33 2.00 -6.97 1.55
C LEU A 33 2.65 -8.27 2.05
N ARG A 34 3.95 -8.22 2.33
CA ARG A 34 4.70 -9.32 2.95
C ARG A 34 5.79 -8.78 3.86
N ARG A 35 6.34 -9.65 4.71
CA ARG A 35 7.58 -9.37 5.45
C ARG A 35 8.73 -9.18 4.46
N SER A 36 9.63 -8.25 4.78
CA SER A 36 10.78 -7.92 3.95
C SER A 36 12.07 -8.46 4.58
N ASP A 37 13.04 -8.83 3.76
CA ASP A 37 14.38 -9.24 4.21
C ASP A 37 15.28 -8.02 4.50
N ARG A 38 14.86 -6.81 4.09
CA ARG A 38 15.64 -5.56 4.24
C ARG A 38 14.94 -4.47 5.04
N ALA A 39 13.66 -4.67 5.38
CA ALA A 39 12.80 -3.76 6.12
C ALA A 39 11.72 -4.57 6.84
N ASP A 40 10.78 -3.94 7.54
CA ASP A 40 9.71 -4.68 8.21
C ASP A 40 8.71 -5.31 7.24
N TYR A 41 8.32 -4.55 6.21
CA TYR A 41 7.34 -4.95 5.21
C TYR A 41 7.69 -4.42 3.82
N GLN A 42 7.16 -5.08 2.80
CA GLN A 42 7.17 -4.62 1.42
C GLN A 42 5.83 -4.93 0.74
N ALA A 43 5.33 -3.97 -0.04
CA ALA A 43 4.14 -4.11 -0.88
C ALA A 43 4.55 -4.26 -2.36
N ASN A 44 4.24 -5.40 -2.97
CA ASN A 44 4.64 -5.72 -4.35
C ASN A 44 3.56 -5.50 -5.40
N GLY A 45 2.34 -5.14 -5.01
CA GLY A 45 1.18 -5.02 -5.90
C GLY A 45 1.30 -3.93 -6.96
N ILE A 46 2.11 -2.90 -6.71
CA ILE A 46 2.25 -1.73 -7.58
C ILE A 46 2.68 -2.09 -9.01
N LEU A 47 3.60 -3.04 -9.17
CA LEU A 47 4.08 -3.42 -10.50
C LEU A 47 2.96 -4.02 -11.36
N ALA A 48 2.16 -4.91 -10.79
CA ALA A 48 1.04 -5.53 -11.50
C ALA A 48 -0.05 -4.50 -11.84
N LEU A 49 -0.32 -3.59 -10.91
CA LEU A 49 -1.27 -2.50 -11.09
C LEU A 49 -0.83 -1.53 -12.19
N ALA A 50 0.42 -1.07 -12.15
CA ALA A 50 1.01 -0.20 -13.16
C ALA A 50 0.98 -0.84 -14.56
N LYS A 51 1.27 -2.16 -14.64
CA LYS A 51 1.17 -2.91 -15.90
C LYS A 51 -0.26 -2.92 -16.45
N LYS A 52 -1.27 -3.15 -15.61
CA LYS A 52 -2.68 -3.10 -16.01
C LYS A 52 -3.10 -1.70 -16.48
N ALA A 53 -2.61 -0.66 -15.79
CA ALA A 53 -2.90 0.74 -16.09
C ALA A 53 -2.02 1.34 -17.21
N LYS A 54 -1.02 0.60 -17.73
CA LYS A 54 0.01 1.09 -18.67
C LYS A 54 0.73 2.36 -18.16
N ALA A 55 0.98 2.42 -16.85
CA ALA A 55 1.65 3.53 -16.17
C ALA A 55 3.09 3.17 -15.77
N ASN A 56 3.89 4.19 -15.42
CA ASN A 56 5.21 3.99 -14.85
C ASN A 56 5.10 3.45 -13.41
N PRO A 57 5.63 2.26 -13.08
CA PRO A 57 5.52 1.69 -11.74
C PRO A 57 6.16 2.54 -10.63
N ARG A 58 7.23 3.29 -10.95
CA ARG A 58 7.92 4.13 -9.94
C ARG A 58 7.10 5.36 -9.60
N GLU A 59 6.51 6.01 -10.61
CA GLU A 59 5.64 7.17 -10.41
C GLU A 59 4.39 6.76 -9.64
N LEU A 60 3.74 5.65 -10.03
CA LEU A 60 2.59 5.13 -9.30
C LEU A 60 2.93 4.78 -7.83
N ALA A 61 4.09 4.18 -7.58
CA ALA A 61 4.53 3.92 -6.21
C ALA A 61 4.68 5.22 -5.39
N ALA A 62 5.28 6.26 -5.99
CA ALA A 62 5.47 7.55 -5.33
C ALA A 62 4.13 8.24 -5.02
N GLU A 63 3.18 8.21 -5.97
CA GLU A 63 1.83 8.75 -5.75
C GLU A 63 1.11 8.03 -4.60
N VAL A 64 1.19 6.69 -4.55
CA VAL A 64 0.60 5.91 -3.47
C VAL A 64 1.24 6.24 -2.13
N VAL A 65 2.57 6.31 -2.06
CA VAL A 65 3.28 6.66 -0.82
C VAL A 65 2.90 8.07 -0.34
N ALA A 66 2.72 9.03 -1.25
CA ALA A 66 2.30 10.38 -0.90
C ALA A 66 0.88 10.45 -0.30
N ARG A 67 0.07 9.40 -0.45
CA ARG A 67 -1.27 9.27 0.16
C ARG A 67 -1.26 8.49 1.48
N ILE A 68 -0.11 7.98 1.93
CA ILE A 68 0.00 7.29 3.22
C ILE A 68 0.08 8.35 4.33
N THR A 69 -0.95 8.44 5.15
CA THR A 69 -0.90 9.15 6.44
C THR A 69 0.05 8.41 7.39
N THR A 70 1.09 9.09 7.87
CA THR A 70 1.86 8.66 9.05
C THR A 70 1.20 9.28 10.28
N GLY A 71 1.15 8.55 11.39
CA GLY A 71 0.45 8.98 12.62
C GLY A 71 1.12 10.12 13.39
N ASP A 72 1.75 11.07 12.69
CA ASP A 72 2.42 12.25 13.25
C ASP A 72 1.46 13.46 13.36
N GLU A 73 0.15 13.21 13.46
CA GLU A 73 -0.89 14.22 13.75
C GLU A 73 -1.67 13.88 15.02
#